data_AF-A0AAU1IJG5-F1
#
_entry.id   AF-A0AAU1IJG5-F1
#
_cell.length_a   1.000
_cell.length_b   1.000
_cell.length_c   1.000
_cell.angle_alpha   90.00
_cell.angle_beta   90.00
_cell.angle_gamma   90.00
#
_symmetry.space_group_name_H-M   'P 1'
#
loop_
_entity.id
_entity.type
_entity.pdbx_description
1 polymer ?
#
loop_
_entity_poly.entity_id
_entity_poly.type
_entity_poly.pdbx_seq_one_letter_code
_entity_poly.pdbx_strand_id
1 'polypeptide(L)'
;MSLPTEALARILQAARNELGQLTEPPRASVPVAQDDWEQSLWDAGLCEEEWLLGGPMDALATAVSEGNAKEIKKRALDLVHDVKSREENLWYLAVLKSGLSQEVLHLRECLRDFAIQVLDDAACGSPDGLRNVDELQAKLDSITSATPSLPSETCVQIFGVARDEICDQRGIFLPSRLLATYRGRIGVLYKRLSSVLSELAKKPLEVESAVDLAWAYTQSGRPLLVLRSAFFASRIVRSGFSADPISAEPIRRLRARTDRSAANHQGIVQAQQNLRNASTAQQRAFCMLDIYRRVVEGQLRPCAWTVLELRGRSGRLPEIASLRDQLVADGHPVLQDAAQAILPAVRNGAAHEDFEWDEDRELICVGEDTTAVEDLADGIERAYASWWGLTVH
;
A
#
# COMPACT_ATOMS: atom_id res chain seq x y z
N MET A 1 40.01 9.22 15.67
CA MET A 1 40.91 8.06 15.45
C MET A 1 40.08 7.01 14.76
N SER A 2 40.49 6.52 13.59
CA SER A 2 39.77 5.46 12.88
C SER A 2 39.82 4.16 13.67
N LEU A 3 38.70 3.44 13.73
CA LEU A 3 38.66 2.13 14.36
C LEU A 3 39.46 1.12 13.52
N PRO A 4 40.08 0.10 14.16
CA PRO A 4 40.71 -1.00 13.42
C PRO A 4 39.68 -1.77 12.59
N THR A 5 40.09 -2.27 11.42
CA THR A 5 39.24 -3.05 10.49
C THR A 5 38.51 -4.21 11.17
N GLU A 6 39.18 -4.96 12.04
CA GLU A 6 38.54 -6.05 12.79
C GLU A 6 37.42 -5.58 13.73
N ALA A 7 37.57 -4.39 14.31
CA ALA A 7 36.54 -3.81 15.18
C ALA A 7 35.33 -3.35 14.37
N LEU A 8 35.57 -2.73 13.20
CA LEU A 8 34.50 -2.34 12.26
C LEU A 8 33.72 -3.56 11.76
N ALA A 9 34.41 -4.61 11.32
CA ALA A 9 33.77 -5.85 10.86
C ALA A 9 32.85 -6.46 11.93
N ARG A 10 33.29 -6.50 13.19
CA ARG A 10 32.46 -7.01 14.30
C ARG A 10 31.23 -6.14 14.58
N ILE A 11 31.36 -4.81 14.45
CA ILE A 11 30.24 -3.87 14.65
C ILE A 11 29.19 -4.07 13.55
N LEU A 12 29.62 -4.22 12.30
CA LEU A 12 28.75 -4.31 11.13
C LEU A 12 28.13 -5.70 10.94
N GLN A 13 28.69 -6.75 11.56
CA GLN A 13 28.17 -8.11 11.48
C GLN A 13 26.69 -8.23 11.91
N ALA A 14 26.25 -7.43 12.89
CA ALA A 14 24.85 -7.42 13.32
C ALA A 14 23.92 -6.94 12.20
N ALA A 15 24.29 -5.86 11.50
CA ALA A 15 23.54 -5.35 10.36
C ALA A 15 23.54 -6.36 9.19
N ARG A 16 24.66 -7.02 8.93
CA ARG A 16 24.75 -8.08 7.92
C ARG A 16 23.84 -9.27 8.23
N ASN A 17 23.80 -9.71 9.49
CA ASN A 17 22.94 -10.80 9.92
C ASN A 17 21.46 -10.42 9.79
N GLU A 18 21.12 -9.15 10.03
CA GLU A 18 19.75 -8.65 9.88
C GLU A 18 19.23 -8.79 8.44
N LEU A 19 20.03 -8.55 7.41
CA LEU A 19 19.60 -8.71 6.00
C LEU A 19 19.05 -10.12 5.70
N GLY A 20 19.55 -11.15 6.40
CA GLY A 20 19.00 -12.51 6.35
C GLY A 20 18.94 -13.09 4.93
N GLN A 21 18.03 -14.05 4.70
CA GLN A 21 17.77 -14.62 3.38
C GLN A 21 16.59 -13.94 2.69
N LEU A 22 16.63 -13.82 1.36
CA LEU A 22 15.51 -13.33 0.58
C LEU A 22 14.39 -14.36 0.67
N THR A 23 13.21 -13.91 1.06
CA THR A 23 11.99 -14.71 0.92
C THR A 23 11.53 -14.66 -0.54
N GLU A 24 11.21 -15.79 -1.14
CA GLU A 24 10.59 -15.83 -2.47
C GLU A 24 9.19 -15.19 -2.41
N PRO A 25 8.81 -14.36 -3.39
CA PRO A 25 7.43 -13.91 -3.52
C PRO A 25 6.53 -15.05 -4.02
N PRO A 26 5.22 -14.96 -3.75
CA PRO A 26 4.25 -15.74 -4.47
C PRO A 26 4.32 -15.49 -5.96
N ARG A 27 3.67 -16.36 -6.73
CA ARG A 27 3.62 -16.23 -8.18
C ARG A 27 2.93 -14.93 -8.57
N ALA A 28 3.42 -14.31 -9.64
CA ALA A 28 2.78 -13.16 -10.26
C ALA A 28 1.39 -13.52 -10.78
N SER A 29 0.36 -13.23 -9.99
CA SER A 29 -1.01 -13.69 -10.22
C SER A 29 -2.04 -12.57 -10.12
N VAL A 30 -1.66 -11.44 -9.53
CA VAL A 30 -2.56 -10.34 -9.20
C VAL A 30 -2.65 -9.39 -10.39
N PRO A 31 -3.81 -9.25 -11.04
CA PRO A 31 -3.94 -8.42 -12.25
C PRO A 31 -3.73 -6.94 -11.97
N VAL A 32 -3.14 -6.25 -12.95
CA VAL A 32 -2.86 -4.81 -12.89
C VAL A 32 -3.06 -4.21 -14.28
N ALA A 33 -3.73 -3.06 -14.37
CA ALA A 33 -3.81 -2.27 -15.61
C ALA A 33 -2.53 -1.44 -15.80
N GLN A 34 -2.40 -0.80 -16.97
CA GLN A 34 -1.22 0.02 -17.26
C GLN A 34 -1.06 1.19 -16.26
N ASP A 35 -2.09 2.01 -16.08
CA ASP A 35 -2.05 3.17 -15.17
C ASP A 35 -1.81 2.72 -13.71
N ASP A 36 -2.44 1.62 -13.30
CA ASP A 36 -2.27 1.04 -11.96
C ASP A 36 -0.83 0.53 -11.72
N TRP A 37 -0.12 0.10 -12.77
CA TRP A 37 1.28 -0.31 -12.70
C TRP A 37 2.19 0.88 -12.47
N GLU A 38 2.00 1.97 -13.22
CA GLU A 38 2.75 3.22 -13.04
C GLU A 38 2.56 3.76 -11.61
N GLN A 39 1.32 3.78 -11.13
CA GLN A 39 1.02 4.18 -9.75
C GLN A 39 1.70 3.25 -8.72
N SER A 40 1.82 1.96 -9.01
CA SER A 40 2.52 1.01 -8.15
C SER A 40 4.01 1.27 -8.06
N LEU A 41 4.65 1.74 -9.14
CA LEU A 41 6.06 2.14 -9.12
C LEU A 41 6.27 3.36 -8.20
N TRP A 42 5.36 4.34 -8.27
CA TRP A 42 5.33 5.48 -7.36
C TRP A 42 5.11 5.07 -5.90
N ASP A 43 4.10 4.24 -5.63
CA ASP A 43 3.79 3.75 -4.27
C ASP A 43 4.95 2.91 -3.67
N ALA A 44 5.82 2.34 -4.51
CA ALA A 44 7.02 1.62 -4.08
C ALA A 44 8.26 2.52 -3.90
N GLY A 45 8.17 3.79 -4.30
CA GLY A 45 9.25 4.79 -4.24
C GLY A 45 10.28 4.68 -5.37
N LEU A 46 10.03 3.87 -6.42
CA LEU A 46 11.01 3.64 -7.50
C LEU A 46 11.23 4.87 -8.38
N CYS A 47 10.29 5.82 -8.35
CA CYS A 47 10.36 7.06 -9.10
C CYS A 47 10.99 8.22 -8.31
N GLU A 48 11.45 7.98 -7.07
CA GLU A 48 12.09 8.99 -6.23
C GLU A 48 13.60 9.07 -6.51
N GLU A 49 14.15 10.29 -6.58
CA GLU A 49 15.59 10.50 -6.80
C GLU A 49 16.46 9.87 -5.70
N GLU A 50 15.95 9.76 -4.47
CA GLU A 50 16.66 9.23 -3.31
C GLU A 50 16.57 7.69 -3.18
N TRP A 51 16.05 6.98 -4.18
CA TRP A 51 15.86 5.52 -4.08
C TRP A 51 17.20 4.76 -3.92
N LEU A 52 18.28 5.25 -4.53
CA LEU A 52 19.62 4.64 -4.55
C LEU A 52 20.42 4.68 -3.22
N LEU A 53 19.78 4.91 -2.06
CA LEU A 53 20.41 4.84 -0.73
C LEU A 53 21.53 5.87 -0.46
N GLY A 54 21.67 6.93 -1.27
CA GLY A 54 22.76 7.91 -1.15
C GLY A 54 22.87 8.52 0.27
N GLY A 55 21.76 9.02 0.82
CA GLY A 55 21.72 9.58 2.18
C GLY A 55 22.15 8.59 3.28
N PRO A 56 21.54 7.39 3.37
CA PRO A 56 21.98 6.35 4.31
C PRO A 56 23.45 5.96 4.18
N MET A 57 23.97 5.88 2.94
CA MET A 57 25.38 5.56 2.67
C MET A 57 26.32 6.65 3.18
N ASP A 58 26.05 7.90 2.86
CA ASP A 58 26.85 9.06 3.29
C ASP A 58 26.86 9.19 4.82
N ALA A 59 25.72 8.91 5.47
CA ALA A 59 25.61 8.91 6.93
C ALA A 59 26.48 7.81 7.57
N LEU A 60 26.53 6.61 6.98
CA LEU A 60 27.40 5.53 7.44
C LEU A 60 28.87 5.87 7.21
N ALA A 61 29.24 6.35 6.03
CA ALA A 61 30.61 6.76 5.71
C ALA A 61 31.12 7.84 6.66
N THR A 62 30.28 8.84 6.96
CA THR A 62 30.56 9.89 7.94
C THR A 62 30.83 9.29 9.32
N ALA A 63 29.94 8.41 9.82
CA ALA A 63 30.11 7.77 11.12
C ALA A 63 31.40 6.92 11.22
N VAL A 64 31.78 6.25 10.13
CA VAL A 64 33.03 5.48 10.03
C VAL A 64 34.24 6.40 10.10
N SER A 65 34.24 7.53 9.38
CA SER A 65 35.32 8.50 9.40
C SER A 65 35.53 9.16 10.77
N GLU A 66 34.45 9.38 11.52
CA GLU A 66 34.47 9.91 12.88
C GLU A 66 34.96 8.89 13.92
N GLY A 67 34.90 7.59 13.60
CA GLY A 67 35.34 6.50 14.46
C GLY A 67 34.40 6.23 15.65
N ASN A 68 33.13 6.63 15.56
CA ASN A 68 32.15 6.45 16.63
C ASN A 68 31.42 5.10 16.51
N ALA A 69 31.88 4.09 17.25
CA ALA A 69 31.32 2.73 17.20
C ALA A 69 29.80 2.65 17.41
N LYS A 70 29.22 3.49 18.27
CA LYS A 70 27.77 3.52 18.52
C LYS A 70 27.02 4.06 17.30
N GLU A 71 27.54 5.12 16.71
CA GLU A 71 26.91 5.73 15.54
C GLU A 71 27.06 4.86 14.30
N ILE A 72 28.22 4.22 14.09
CA ILE A 72 28.43 3.24 13.01
C ILE A 72 27.39 2.12 13.09
N LYS A 73 27.21 1.53 14.28
CA LYS A 73 26.22 0.48 14.49
C LYS A 73 24.80 0.97 14.15
N LYS A 74 24.44 2.17 14.59
CA LYS A 74 23.13 2.76 14.35
C LYS A 74 22.91 2.97 12.85
N ARG A 75 23.82 3.65 12.16
CA ARG A 75 23.71 3.95 10.72
C ARG A 75 23.70 2.71 9.85
N ALA A 76 24.46 1.68 10.21
CA ALA A 76 24.42 0.39 9.52
C ALA A 76 23.07 -0.31 9.68
N LEU A 77 22.44 -0.23 10.86
CA LEU A 77 21.09 -0.77 11.07
C LEU A 77 20.03 0.06 10.34
N ASP A 78 20.15 1.39 10.35
CA ASP A 78 19.26 2.28 9.60
C ASP A 78 19.31 1.95 8.10
N LEU A 79 20.51 1.81 7.51
CA LEU A 79 20.70 1.37 6.12
C LEU A 79 20.02 0.02 5.84
N VAL A 80 20.20 -0.98 6.72
CA VAL A 80 19.61 -2.31 6.53
C VAL A 80 18.09 -2.30 6.66
N HIS A 81 17.52 -1.49 7.56
CA HIS A 81 16.06 -1.32 7.65
C HIS A 81 15.51 -0.68 6.38
N ASP A 82 16.20 0.33 5.85
CA ASP A 82 15.87 1.01 4.60
C ASP A 82 15.90 0.08 3.39
N VAL A 83 16.91 -0.79 3.31
CA VAL A 83 17.04 -1.83 2.28
C VAL A 83 15.91 -2.84 2.40
N LYS A 84 15.63 -3.36 3.61
CA LYS A 84 14.53 -4.31 3.84
C LYS A 84 13.17 -3.73 3.42
N SER A 85 12.93 -2.46 3.72
CA SER A 85 11.70 -1.75 3.33
C SER A 85 11.54 -1.73 1.80
N ARG A 86 12.59 -1.33 1.08
CA ARG A 86 12.61 -1.31 -0.39
C ARG A 86 12.50 -2.72 -1.00
N GLU A 87 13.21 -3.70 -0.43
CA GLU A 87 13.10 -5.11 -0.84
C GLU A 87 11.68 -5.67 -0.65
N GLU A 88 10.99 -5.27 0.41
CA GLU A 88 9.61 -5.66 0.68
C GLU A 88 8.66 -5.03 -0.35
N ASN A 89 8.86 -3.76 -0.73
CA ASN A 89 8.11 -3.14 -1.83
C ASN A 89 8.33 -3.87 -3.17
N LEU A 90 9.57 -4.21 -3.50
CA LEU A 90 9.90 -5.00 -4.70
C LEU A 90 9.28 -6.40 -4.64
N TRP A 91 9.24 -7.01 -3.45
CA TRP A 91 8.58 -8.29 -3.25
C TRP A 91 7.09 -8.22 -3.58
N TYR A 92 6.38 -7.16 -3.16
CA TYR A 92 4.96 -6.97 -3.50
C TYR A 92 4.77 -6.63 -4.98
N LEU A 93 5.62 -5.79 -5.56
CA LEU A 93 5.59 -5.46 -6.99
C LEU A 93 5.73 -6.72 -7.87
N ALA A 94 6.58 -7.67 -7.48
CA ALA A 94 6.78 -8.91 -8.23
C ALA A 94 5.52 -9.81 -8.27
N VAL A 95 4.59 -9.65 -7.33
CA VAL A 95 3.30 -10.38 -7.29
C VAL A 95 2.30 -9.83 -8.32
N LEU A 96 2.46 -8.57 -8.74
CA LEU A 96 1.65 -7.97 -9.79
C LEU A 96 1.97 -8.61 -11.14
N LYS A 97 0.93 -8.89 -11.92
CA LYS A 97 1.03 -9.53 -13.23
C LYS A 97 1.37 -8.51 -14.31
N SER A 98 2.50 -7.81 -14.16
CA SER A 98 3.00 -6.82 -15.11
C SER A 98 3.76 -7.44 -16.29
N GLY A 99 4.22 -8.68 -16.15
CA GLY A 99 5.18 -9.30 -17.08
C GLY A 99 6.64 -8.93 -16.80
N LEU A 100 6.89 -8.06 -15.80
CA LEU A 100 8.23 -7.62 -15.38
C LEU A 100 8.68 -8.24 -14.04
N SER A 101 8.00 -9.30 -13.59
CA SER A 101 8.22 -9.86 -12.25
C SER A 101 9.63 -10.39 -12.04
N GLN A 102 10.29 -10.89 -13.09
CA GLN A 102 11.68 -11.38 -13.00
C GLN A 102 12.67 -10.23 -12.92
N GLU A 103 12.44 -9.16 -13.66
CA GLU A 103 13.21 -7.92 -13.65
C GLU A 103 13.13 -7.25 -12.27
N VAL A 104 11.93 -7.17 -11.69
CA VAL A 104 11.71 -6.66 -10.33
C VAL A 104 12.43 -7.52 -9.28
N LEU A 105 12.38 -8.84 -9.41
CA LEU A 105 13.09 -9.75 -8.51
C LEU A 105 14.60 -9.60 -8.61
N HIS A 106 15.11 -9.41 -9.82
CA HIS A 106 16.52 -9.19 -10.05
C HIS A 106 16.97 -7.82 -9.50
N LEU A 107 16.16 -6.76 -9.65
CA LEU A 107 16.42 -5.47 -8.99
C LEU A 107 16.52 -5.63 -7.47
N ARG A 108 15.68 -6.49 -6.87
CA ARG A 108 15.70 -6.78 -5.44
C ARG A 108 17.00 -7.49 -5.01
N GLU A 109 17.50 -8.41 -5.82
CA GLU A 109 18.79 -9.07 -5.60
C GLU A 109 19.94 -8.07 -5.70
N CYS A 110 19.98 -7.24 -6.76
CA CYS A 110 20.99 -6.21 -6.94
C CYS A 110 21.01 -5.21 -5.78
N LEU A 111 19.85 -4.76 -5.30
CA LEU A 111 19.73 -3.86 -4.15
C LEU A 111 20.36 -4.47 -2.89
N ARG A 112 20.09 -5.76 -2.65
CA ARG A 112 20.64 -6.48 -1.51
C ARG A 112 22.15 -6.63 -1.60
N ASP A 113 22.65 -7.08 -2.74
CA ASP A 113 24.07 -7.28 -2.97
C ASP A 113 24.84 -5.96 -2.85
N PHE A 114 24.25 -4.87 -3.35
CA PHE A 114 24.76 -3.53 -3.16
C PHE A 114 24.85 -3.14 -1.68
N ALA A 115 23.80 -3.38 -0.89
CA ALA A 115 23.83 -3.11 0.54
C ALA A 115 24.91 -3.91 1.29
N ILE A 116 25.11 -5.18 0.93
CA ILE A 116 26.17 -6.03 1.49
C ILE A 116 27.54 -5.44 1.15
N GLN A 117 27.73 -5.03 -0.10
CA GLN A 117 28.97 -4.40 -0.53
C GLN A 117 29.26 -3.10 0.24
N VAL A 118 28.28 -2.22 0.42
CA VAL A 118 28.42 -0.99 1.21
C VAL A 118 28.89 -1.29 2.64
N LEU A 119 28.34 -2.33 3.28
CA LEU A 119 28.76 -2.75 4.61
C LEU A 119 30.20 -3.30 4.62
N ASP A 120 30.59 -4.06 3.59
CA ASP A 120 31.93 -4.63 3.48
C ASP A 120 32.99 -3.55 3.19
N ASP A 121 32.67 -2.56 2.35
CA ASP A 121 33.52 -1.41 2.07
C ASP A 121 33.71 -0.51 3.32
N ALA A 122 32.62 -0.29 4.07
CA ALA A 122 32.67 0.39 5.36
C ALA A 122 33.53 -0.38 6.39
N ALA A 123 33.51 -1.71 6.36
CA ALA A 123 34.37 -2.53 7.23
C ALA A 123 35.86 -2.40 6.85
N CYS A 124 36.16 -2.32 5.56
CA CYS A 124 37.50 -2.18 5.01
C CYS A 124 38.06 -0.74 5.09
N GLY A 125 37.22 0.26 5.38
CA GLY A 125 37.63 1.67 5.40
C GLY A 125 37.93 2.23 4.01
N SER A 126 37.37 1.59 2.96
CA SER A 126 37.53 2.01 1.57
C SER A 126 36.25 2.71 1.10
N PRO A 127 36.29 4.00 0.76
CA PRO A 127 35.12 4.71 0.22
C PRO A 127 34.84 4.39 -1.26
N ASP A 128 35.75 3.73 -1.98
CA ASP A 128 35.72 3.62 -3.46
C ASP A 128 34.81 2.50 -4.02
N GLY A 129 33.72 2.20 -3.33
CA GLY A 129 32.85 1.06 -3.57
C GLY A 129 31.68 1.24 -4.54
N LEU A 130 31.63 2.27 -5.39
CA LEU A 130 30.44 2.58 -6.21
C LEU A 130 30.23 1.66 -7.44
N ARG A 131 30.92 0.51 -7.52
CA ARG A 131 30.95 -0.34 -8.74
C ARG A 131 29.59 -0.89 -9.18
N ASN A 132 28.61 -0.96 -8.26
CA ASN A 132 27.30 -1.55 -8.53
C ASN A 132 26.15 -0.53 -8.56
N VAL A 133 26.43 0.77 -8.34
CA VAL A 133 25.38 1.81 -8.43
C VAL A 133 24.89 1.94 -9.87
N ASP A 134 25.79 1.91 -10.85
CA ASP A 134 25.42 2.00 -12.26
C ASP A 134 24.57 0.79 -12.70
N GLU A 135 24.87 -0.41 -12.20
CA GLU A 135 24.07 -1.61 -12.47
C GLU A 135 22.68 -1.48 -11.82
N LEU A 136 22.63 -1.07 -10.55
CA LEU A 136 21.37 -0.86 -9.82
C LEU A 136 20.49 0.20 -10.51
N GLN A 137 21.09 1.32 -10.93
CA GLN A 137 20.40 2.38 -11.66
C GLN A 137 19.91 1.89 -13.03
N ALA A 138 20.74 1.19 -13.80
CA ALA A 138 20.34 0.66 -15.10
C ALA A 138 19.15 -0.32 -15.00
N LYS A 139 19.09 -1.11 -13.92
CA LYS A 139 17.95 -2.00 -13.64
C LYS A 139 16.71 -1.23 -13.21
N LEU A 140 16.87 -0.21 -12.37
CA LEU A 140 15.78 0.69 -11.99
C LEU A 140 15.18 1.35 -13.24
N ASP A 141 16.02 1.96 -14.09
CA ASP A 141 15.63 2.61 -15.34
C ASP A 141 14.91 1.64 -16.28
N SER A 142 15.39 0.39 -16.38
CA SER A 142 14.77 -0.64 -17.20
C SER A 142 13.36 -0.98 -16.75
N ILE A 143 13.02 -0.84 -15.47
CA ILE A 143 11.69 -1.14 -14.92
C ILE A 143 10.79 0.08 -15.01
N THR A 144 11.31 1.26 -14.64
CA THR A 144 10.54 2.51 -14.62
C THR A 144 10.25 3.05 -16.02
N SER A 145 11.11 2.76 -16.99
CA SER A 145 10.91 3.15 -18.40
C SER A 145 10.17 2.09 -19.22
N ALA A 146 9.93 0.90 -18.66
CA ALA A 146 9.22 -0.15 -19.39
C ALA A 146 7.74 0.19 -19.53
N THR A 147 7.20 0.03 -20.74
CA THR A 147 5.76 0.08 -21.01
C THR A 147 5.25 -1.35 -21.20
N PRO A 148 4.91 -2.08 -20.12
CA PRO A 148 4.43 -3.44 -20.26
C PRO A 148 3.13 -3.47 -21.07
N SER A 149 2.96 -4.51 -21.90
CA SER A 149 1.76 -4.71 -22.70
C SER A 149 0.60 -5.18 -21.80
N LEU A 150 0.06 -4.27 -21.00
CA LEU A 150 -1.04 -4.53 -20.07
C LEU A 150 -2.39 -4.14 -20.68
N PRO A 151 -3.46 -4.88 -20.35
CA PRO A 151 -4.82 -4.45 -20.64
C PRO A 151 -5.12 -3.09 -20.00
N SER A 152 -5.97 -2.31 -20.65
CA SER A 152 -6.45 -1.02 -20.13
C SER A 152 -7.29 -1.14 -18.87
N GLU A 153 -7.94 -2.30 -18.66
CA GLU A 153 -8.84 -2.51 -17.52
C GLU A 153 -8.48 -3.75 -16.70
N THR A 154 -8.26 -3.55 -15.41
CA THR A 154 -8.13 -4.62 -14.41
C THR A 154 -9.38 -5.52 -14.37
N CYS A 155 -10.57 -4.95 -14.65
CA CYS A 155 -11.85 -5.67 -14.74
C CYS A 155 -11.83 -6.83 -15.74
N VAL A 156 -11.31 -6.58 -16.96
CA VAL A 156 -11.24 -7.60 -18.03
C VAL A 156 -10.32 -8.74 -17.62
N GLN A 157 -9.22 -8.45 -16.92
CA GLN A 157 -8.28 -9.47 -16.49
C GLN A 157 -8.90 -10.40 -15.43
N ILE A 158 -9.60 -9.81 -14.45
CA ILE A 158 -10.22 -10.53 -13.35
C ILE A 158 -11.45 -11.30 -13.84
N PHE A 159 -12.42 -10.60 -14.44
CA PHE A 159 -13.73 -11.16 -14.76
C PHE A 159 -13.84 -11.68 -16.19
N GLY A 160 -12.90 -11.35 -17.09
CA GLY A 160 -12.98 -11.73 -18.51
C GLY A 160 -14.05 -10.99 -19.30
N VAL A 161 -14.56 -9.88 -18.77
CA VAL A 161 -15.63 -9.04 -19.34
C VAL A 161 -15.29 -7.57 -19.08
N ALA A 162 -15.67 -6.68 -20.00
CA ALA A 162 -15.44 -5.25 -19.81
C ALA A 162 -16.31 -4.69 -18.68
N ARG A 163 -15.84 -3.62 -18.03
CA ARG A 163 -16.60 -2.95 -16.97
C ARG A 163 -18.01 -2.57 -17.41
N ASP A 164 -18.15 -2.01 -18.61
CA ASP A 164 -19.42 -1.50 -19.15
C ASP A 164 -20.46 -2.61 -19.39
N GLU A 165 -20.04 -3.86 -19.55
CA GLU A 165 -20.96 -4.99 -19.75
C GLU A 165 -21.63 -5.42 -18.44
N ILE A 166 -20.91 -5.29 -17.32
CA ILE A 166 -21.36 -5.72 -15.99
C ILE A 166 -21.83 -4.55 -15.12
N CYS A 167 -21.74 -3.33 -15.62
CA CYS A 167 -22.28 -2.14 -15.00
C CYS A 167 -23.56 -1.65 -15.69
N ASP A 168 -24.41 -0.91 -14.98
CA ASP A 168 -25.47 -0.13 -15.62
C ASP A 168 -24.91 1.14 -16.32
N GLN A 169 -25.77 1.93 -16.95
CA GLN A 169 -25.38 3.19 -17.62
C GLN A 169 -24.78 4.24 -16.66
N ARG A 170 -24.91 4.01 -15.35
CA ARG A 170 -24.38 4.86 -14.29
C ARG A 170 -23.02 4.33 -13.81
N GLY A 171 -22.60 3.17 -14.29
CA GLY A 171 -21.37 2.51 -13.90
C GLY A 171 -21.48 1.80 -12.54
N ILE A 172 -22.70 1.50 -12.07
CA ILE A 172 -22.97 0.70 -10.88
C ILE A 172 -22.82 -0.77 -11.26
N PHE A 173 -22.01 -1.50 -10.50
CA PHE A 173 -21.82 -2.93 -10.72
C PHE A 173 -23.10 -3.73 -10.45
N LEU A 174 -23.42 -4.61 -11.39
CA LEU A 174 -24.55 -5.51 -11.32
C LEU A 174 -24.04 -6.95 -11.29
N PRO A 175 -23.87 -7.57 -10.10
CA PRO A 175 -23.40 -8.94 -9.98
C PRO A 175 -24.24 -9.92 -10.81
N SER A 176 -25.54 -9.67 -10.93
CA SER A 176 -26.45 -10.48 -11.76
C SER A 176 -26.06 -10.52 -13.24
N ARG A 177 -25.52 -9.42 -13.81
CA ARG A 177 -25.03 -9.39 -15.20
C ARG A 177 -23.76 -10.22 -15.38
N LEU A 178 -22.83 -10.12 -14.42
CA LEU A 178 -21.65 -10.97 -14.38
C LEU A 178 -22.03 -12.45 -14.29
N LEU A 179 -22.89 -12.80 -13.33
CA LEU A 179 -23.36 -14.18 -13.13
C LEU A 179 -24.12 -14.71 -14.35
N ALA A 180 -24.93 -13.87 -15.01
CA ALA A 180 -25.62 -14.22 -16.26
C ALA A 180 -24.63 -14.54 -17.39
N THR A 181 -23.55 -13.77 -17.51
CA THR A 181 -22.47 -14.04 -18.49
C THR A 181 -21.81 -15.39 -18.26
N TYR A 182 -21.76 -15.85 -17.00
CA TYR A 182 -21.21 -17.15 -16.62
C TYR A 182 -22.28 -18.24 -16.40
N ARG A 183 -23.51 -18.05 -16.89
CA ARG A 183 -24.59 -19.05 -16.76
C ARG A 183 -24.17 -20.39 -17.37
N GLY A 184 -24.30 -21.47 -16.59
CA GLY A 184 -23.87 -22.82 -16.99
C GLY A 184 -22.35 -23.05 -16.97
N ARG A 185 -21.55 -22.03 -16.63
CA ARG A 185 -20.08 -22.08 -16.59
C ARG A 185 -19.51 -21.37 -15.35
N ILE A 186 -20.24 -21.38 -14.23
CA ILE A 186 -19.84 -20.68 -12.99
C ILE A 186 -18.48 -21.15 -12.44
N GLY A 187 -18.12 -22.41 -12.66
CA GLY A 187 -16.81 -22.93 -12.30
C GLY A 187 -15.64 -22.24 -13.02
N VAL A 188 -15.88 -21.63 -14.20
CA VAL A 188 -14.87 -20.82 -14.91
C VAL A 188 -14.68 -19.48 -14.20
N LEU A 189 -15.77 -18.83 -13.78
CA LEU A 189 -15.70 -17.61 -12.97
C LEU A 189 -14.99 -17.88 -11.65
N TYR A 190 -15.35 -18.95 -10.95
CA TYR A 190 -14.70 -19.33 -9.69
C TYR A 190 -13.19 -19.58 -9.86
N LYS A 191 -12.77 -20.27 -10.93
CA LYS A 191 -11.35 -20.49 -11.23
C LYS A 191 -10.60 -19.17 -11.45
N ARG A 192 -11.20 -18.22 -12.18
CA ARG A 192 -10.64 -16.88 -12.39
C ARG A 192 -10.49 -16.15 -11.06
N LEU A 193 -11.56 -16.04 -10.29
CA LEU A 193 -11.55 -15.35 -8.99
C LEU A 193 -10.57 -15.99 -8.02
N SER A 194 -10.55 -17.33 -7.94
CA SER A 194 -9.62 -18.07 -7.09
C SER A 194 -8.17 -17.82 -7.47
N SER A 195 -7.85 -17.66 -8.76
CA SER A 195 -6.47 -17.40 -9.19
C SER A 195 -5.94 -16.03 -8.76
N VAL A 196 -6.83 -15.04 -8.62
CA VAL A 196 -6.49 -13.69 -8.17
C VAL A 196 -6.51 -13.61 -6.65
N LEU A 197 -7.56 -14.14 -6.05
CA LEU A 197 -7.80 -14.04 -4.61
C LEU A 197 -7.00 -15.06 -3.81
N SER A 198 -6.42 -16.12 -4.38
CA SER A 198 -5.66 -17.10 -3.58
C SER A 198 -4.47 -16.49 -2.86
N GLU A 199 -3.85 -15.46 -3.44
CA GLU A 199 -2.75 -14.73 -2.80
C GLU A 199 -3.24 -13.73 -1.75
N LEU A 200 -4.44 -13.18 -1.96
CA LEU A 200 -5.02 -12.12 -1.12
C LEU A 200 -5.84 -12.69 0.05
N ALA A 201 -6.56 -13.78 -0.17
CA ALA A 201 -7.45 -14.48 0.74
C ALA A 201 -7.08 -15.97 0.79
N LYS A 202 -6.58 -16.43 1.93
CA LYS A 202 -6.10 -17.83 2.11
C LYS A 202 -7.22 -18.86 2.30
N LYS A 203 -8.49 -18.46 2.21
CA LYS A 203 -9.65 -19.34 2.38
C LYS A 203 -10.47 -19.39 1.09
N PRO A 204 -11.05 -20.56 0.75
CA PRO A 204 -12.03 -20.63 -0.33
C PRO A 204 -13.22 -19.74 0.04
N LEU A 205 -13.52 -18.79 -0.83
CA LEU A 205 -14.63 -17.87 -0.69
C LEU A 205 -15.85 -18.44 -1.44
N GLU A 206 -17.05 -18.15 -0.94
CA GLU A 206 -18.25 -18.31 -1.76
C GLU A 206 -18.15 -17.40 -2.99
N VAL A 207 -18.80 -17.79 -4.10
CA VAL A 207 -18.65 -17.09 -5.39
C VAL A 207 -19.08 -15.63 -5.26
N GLU A 208 -20.15 -15.37 -4.53
CA GLU A 208 -20.70 -14.05 -4.27
C GLU A 208 -19.69 -13.16 -3.52
N SER A 209 -19.12 -13.67 -2.42
CA SER A 209 -18.09 -12.94 -1.67
C SER A 209 -16.82 -12.71 -2.48
N ALA A 210 -16.44 -13.70 -3.30
CA ALA A 210 -15.29 -13.57 -4.19
C ALA A 210 -15.52 -12.51 -5.27
N VAL A 211 -16.75 -12.41 -5.81
CA VAL A 211 -17.15 -11.38 -6.77
C VAL A 211 -17.08 -10.00 -6.13
N ASP A 212 -17.63 -9.81 -4.93
CA ASP A 212 -17.64 -8.52 -4.25
C ASP A 212 -16.22 -8.04 -3.91
N LEU A 213 -15.37 -8.94 -3.39
CA LEU A 213 -13.98 -8.62 -3.09
C LEU A 213 -13.19 -8.29 -4.37
N ALA A 214 -13.33 -9.10 -5.41
CA ALA A 214 -12.65 -8.86 -6.68
C ALA A 214 -13.15 -7.58 -7.36
N TRP A 215 -14.44 -7.25 -7.24
CA TRP A 215 -14.99 -6.01 -7.75
C TRP A 215 -14.40 -4.81 -7.01
N ALA A 216 -14.36 -4.85 -5.68
CA ALA A 216 -13.75 -3.78 -4.91
C ALA A 216 -12.25 -3.63 -5.23
N TYR A 217 -11.52 -4.72 -5.51
CA TYR A 217 -10.14 -4.62 -6.03
C TYR A 217 -10.06 -3.84 -7.35
N THR A 218 -10.97 -4.07 -8.31
CA THR A 218 -10.99 -3.30 -9.58
C THR A 218 -11.26 -1.81 -9.40
N GLN A 219 -11.75 -1.39 -8.23
CA GLN A 219 -11.98 0.03 -7.92
C GLN A 219 -10.76 0.66 -7.24
N SER A 220 -9.74 -0.12 -6.88
CA SER A 220 -8.49 0.41 -6.33
C SER A 220 -7.55 0.79 -7.47
N GLY A 221 -7.22 2.08 -7.59
CA GLY A 221 -6.12 2.55 -8.43
C GLY A 221 -4.74 2.32 -7.81
N ARG A 222 -4.64 1.55 -6.70
CA ARG A 222 -3.42 1.37 -5.91
C ARG A 222 -3.21 -0.09 -5.50
N PRO A 223 -2.93 -0.97 -6.47
CA PRO A 223 -2.87 -2.40 -6.21
C PRO A 223 -1.69 -2.79 -5.31
N LEU A 224 -0.59 -2.02 -5.31
CA LEU A 224 0.53 -2.26 -4.39
C LEU A 224 0.12 -2.04 -2.92
N LEU A 225 -0.57 -0.94 -2.60
CA LEU A 225 -1.05 -0.66 -1.25
C LEU A 225 -2.06 -1.70 -0.77
N VAL A 226 -2.93 -2.15 -1.69
CA VAL A 226 -3.83 -3.27 -1.47
C VAL A 226 -3.05 -4.53 -1.06
N LEU A 227 -2.02 -4.92 -1.82
CA LEU A 227 -1.21 -6.11 -1.54
C LEU A 227 -0.52 -6.00 -0.18
N ARG A 228 0.17 -4.88 0.06
CA ARG A 228 0.84 -4.58 1.33
C ARG A 228 -0.12 -4.75 2.50
N SER A 229 -1.30 -4.15 2.40
CA SER A 229 -2.34 -4.20 3.43
C SER A 229 -2.89 -5.62 3.63
N ALA A 230 -3.13 -6.36 2.54
CA ALA A 230 -3.62 -7.74 2.59
C ALA A 230 -2.62 -8.71 3.22
N PHE A 231 -1.35 -8.67 2.83
CA PHE A 231 -0.32 -9.54 3.41
C PHE A 231 -0.07 -9.20 4.88
N PHE A 232 -0.04 -7.91 5.22
CA PHE A 232 0.10 -7.45 6.59
C PHE A 232 -1.06 -7.89 7.48
N ALA A 233 -2.30 -7.69 7.04
CA ALA A 233 -3.50 -8.14 7.75
C ALA A 233 -3.48 -9.66 7.96
N SER A 234 -3.14 -10.44 6.93
CA SER A 234 -3.00 -11.90 7.03
C SER A 234 -2.02 -12.31 8.13
N ARG A 235 -0.86 -11.64 8.19
CA ARG A 235 0.20 -11.91 9.19
C ARG A 235 -0.27 -11.56 10.59
N ILE A 236 -0.84 -10.37 10.78
CA ILE A 236 -1.32 -9.91 12.09
C ILE A 236 -2.45 -10.78 12.62
N VAL A 237 -3.43 -11.09 11.76
CA VAL A 237 -4.55 -11.95 12.13
C VAL A 237 -4.00 -13.32 12.55
N ARG A 238 -3.12 -13.93 11.75
CA ARG A 238 -2.51 -15.22 12.09
C ARG A 238 -1.70 -15.17 13.39
N SER A 239 -0.89 -14.14 13.62
CA SER A 239 -0.11 -14.01 14.84
C SER A 239 -0.99 -13.80 16.07
N GLY A 240 -2.03 -12.97 15.96
CA GLY A 240 -2.99 -12.74 17.04
C GLY A 240 -3.71 -14.02 17.45
N PHE A 241 -4.31 -14.73 16.47
CA PHE A 241 -4.99 -16.00 16.71
C PHE A 241 -4.08 -17.09 17.29
N SER A 242 -2.79 -17.08 16.97
CA SER A 242 -1.83 -18.05 17.50
C SER A 242 -1.42 -17.75 18.95
N ALA A 243 -1.49 -16.48 19.38
CA ALA A 243 -1.09 -16.04 20.72
C ALA A 243 -2.23 -16.13 21.74
N ASP A 244 -3.47 -15.78 21.37
CA ASP A 244 -4.64 -15.87 22.25
C ASP A 244 -5.95 -15.94 21.44
N PRO A 245 -6.74 -17.03 21.51
CA PRO A 245 -8.04 -17.11 20.83
C PRO A 245 -9.07 -16.04 21.24
N ILE A 246 -8.93 -15.41 22.41
CA ILE A 246 -9.75 -14.27 22.87
C ILE A 246 -9.38 -12.99 22.11
N SER A 247 -8.17 -12.91 21.52
CA SER A 247 -7.72 -11.79 20.68
C SER A 247 -8.51 -11.62 19.38
N ALA A 248 -9.47 -12.50 19.09
CA ALA A 248 -10.39 -12.38 17.96
C ALA A 248 -11.47 -11.31 18.17
N GLU A 249 -11.64 -10.78 19.40
CA GLU A 249 -12.70 -9.82 19.71
C GLU A 249 -12.64 -8.53 18.88
N PRO A 250 -11.47 -7.87 18.67
CA PRO A 250 -11.35 -6.77 17.72
C PRO A 250 -11.87 -7.11 16.32
N ILE A 251 -11.57 -8.31 15.81
CA ILE A 251 -12.00 -8.78 14.49
C ILE A 251 -13.52 -9.01 14.46
N ARG A 252 -14.08 -9.60 15.52
CA ARG A 252 -15.55 -9.80 15.64
C ARG A 252 -16.28 -8.47 15.67
N ARG A 253 -15.78 -7.48 16.44
CA ARG A 253 -16.34 -6.14 16.47
C ARG A 253 -16.27 -5.45 15.11
N LEU A 254 -15.17 -5.63 14.39
CA LEU A 254 -15.05 -5.11 13.04
C LEU A 254 -16.11 -5.74 12.12
N ARG A 255 -16.22 -7.06 12.10
CA ARG A 255 -17.24 -7.79 11.30
C ARG A 255 -18.68 -7.39 11.66
N ALA A 256 -18.99 -7.23 12.95
CA ALA A 256 -20.30 -6.76 13.39
C ALA A 256 -20.61 -5.30 12.95
N ARG A 257 -19.57 -4.50 12.69
CA ARG A 257 -19.70 -3.16 12.08
C ARG A 257 -19.76 -3.24 10.56
N THR A 258 -19.23 -4.29 9.94
CA THR A 258 -19.33 -4.54 8.49
C THR A 258 -20.78 -4.73 8.04
N ASP A 259 -21.70 -5.20 8.90
CA ASP A 259 -23.14 -5.22 8.57
C ASP A 259 -23.75 -3.81 8.42
N ARG A 260 -23.15 -2.78 9.07
CA ARG A 260 -23.47 -1.36 8.81
C ARG A 260 -22.71 -0.81 7.58
N SER A 261 -21.65 -1.51 7.14
CA SER A 261 -20.82 -1.14 5.99
C SER A 261 -21.55 -1.31 4.65
N ALA A 262 -22.56 -2.18 4.55
CA ALA A 262 -23.36 -2.29 3.32
C ALA A 262 -24.06 -0.97 2.95
N ALA A 263 -24.66 -0.28 3.93
CA ALA A 263 -25.27 1.04 3.73
C ALA A 263 -24.22 2.13 3.43
N ASN A 264 -23.05 2.05 4.06
CA ASN A 264 -21.94 2.97 3.78
C ASN A 264 -21.32 2.74 2.40
N HIS A 265 -21.19 1.50 1.95
CA HIS A 265 -20.69 1.14 0.62
C HIS A 265 -21.67 1.59 -0.47
N GLN A 266 -22.97 1.35 -0.28
CA GLN A 266 -24.01 1.96 -1.13
C GLN A 266 -23.91 3.49 -1.14
N GLY A 267 -23.64 4.09 0.02
CA GLY A 267 -23.37 5.52 0.13
C GLY A 267 -22.15 6.00 -0.65
N ILE A 268 -21.04 5.23 -0.64
CA ILE A 268 -19.83 5.52 -1.43
C ILE A 268 -20.15 5.43 -2.92
N VAL A 269 -20.85 4.38 -3.36
CA VAL A 269 -21.28 4.21 -4.76
C VAL A 269 -22.18 5.37 -5.20
N GLN A 270 -23.13 5.79 -4.35
CA GLN A 270 -23.99 6.93 -4.63
C GLN A 270 -23.21 8.25 -4.70
N ALA A 271 -22.23 8.46 -3.82
CA ALA A 271 -21.39 9.65 -3.83
C ALA A 271 -20.47 9.69 -5.08
N GLN A 272 -19.92 8.55 -5.48
CA GLN A 272 -19.21 8.40 -6.76
C GLN A 272 -20.12 8.69 -7.96
N GLN A 273 -21.39 8.30 -7.90
CA GLN A 273 -22.35 8.65 -8.94
C GLN A 273 -22.60 10.15 -9.02
N ASN A 274 -22.78 10.81 -7.86
CA ASN A 274 -22.97 12.25 -7.82
C ASN A 274 -21.73 12.98 -8.37
N LEU A 275 -20.52 12.48 -8.08
CA LEU A 275 -19.27 12.99 -8.65
C LEU A 275 -19.24 12.89 -10.18
N ARG A 276 -19.62 11.74 -10.76
CA ARG A 276 -19.71 11.56 -12.23
C ARG A 276 -20.72 12.50 -12.89
N ASN A 277 -21.81 12.79 -12.19
CA ASN A 277 -22.88 13.68 -12.66
C ASN A 277 -22.60 15.16 -12.36
N ALA A 278 -21.53 15.48 -11.63
CA ALA A 278 -21.22 16.85 -11.23
C ALA A 278 -20.82 17.71 -12.44
N SER A 279 -21.53 18.82 -12.60
CA SER A 279 -21.41 19.73 -13.73
C SER A 279 -20.42 20.87 -13.49
N THR A 280 -20.14 21.20 -12.23
CA THR A 280 -19.19 22.26 -11.83
C THR A 280 -18.03 21.70 -11.02
N ALA A 281 -16.89 22.39 -11.02
CA ALA A 281 -15.72 22.03 -10.20
C ALA A 281 -16.09 22.00 -8.70
N GLN A 282 -16.86 22.99 -8.26
CA GLN A 282 -17.39 23.06 -6.91
C GLN A 282 -18.22 21.80 -6.56
N GLN A 283 -19.16 21.38 -7.42
CA GLN A 283 -19.96 20.16 -7.20
C GLN A 283 -19.09 18.91 -7.12
N ARG A 284 -18.00 18.84 -7.89
CA ARG A 284 -17.05 17.72 -7.83
C ARG A 284 -16.33 17.71 -6.49
N ALA A 285 -15.83 18.85 -6.03
CA ALA A 285 -15.20 18.99 -4.72
C ALA A 285 -16.15 18.57 -3.58
N PHE A 286 -17.41 19.00 -3.60
CA PHE A 286 -18.46 18.54 -2.67
C PHE A 286 -18.60 17.01 -2.66
N CYS A 287 -18.69 16.39 -3.84
CA CYS A 287 -18.86 14.95 -3.94
C CYS A 287 -17.62 14.19 -3.47
N MET A 288 -16.42 14.70 -3.76
CA MET A 288 -15.16 14.10 -3.29
C MET A 288 -15.04 14.16 -1.77
N LEU A 289 -15.44 15.27 -1.13
CA LEU A 289 -15.46 15.36 0.33
C LEU A 289 -16.44 14.35 0.95
N ASP A 290 -17.63 14.16 0.36
CA ASP A 290 -18.57 13.14 0.86
C ASP A 290 -18.01 11.72 0.69
N ILE A 291 -17.34 11.42 -0.44
CA ILE A 291 -16.64 10.14 -0.64
C ILE A 291 -15.55 9.97 0.41
N TYR A 292 -14.69 10.97 0.59
CA TYR A 292 -13.59 10.95 1.57
C TYR A 292 -14.11 10.66 2.97
N ARG A 293 -15.16 11.35 3.42
CA ARG A 293 -15.78 11.10 4.72
C ARG A 293 -16.25 9.65 4.84
N ARG A 294 -17.00 9.15 3.84
CA ARG A 294 -17.53 7.78 3.89
C ARG A 294 -16.45 6.72 3.88
N VAL A 295 -15.36 6.93 3.15
CA VAL A 295 -14.24 5.99 3.07
C VAL A 295 -13.37 6.09 4.33
N VAL A 296 -12.90 7.29 4.69
CA VAL A 296 -11.96 7.48 5.80
C VAL A 296 -12.63 7.29 7.16
N GLU A 297 -13.73 7.98 7.45
CA GLU A 297 -14.44 7.83 8.73
C GLU A 297 -15.24 6.54 8.80
N GLY A 298 -15.91 6.19 7.70
CA GLY A 298 -16.85 5.08 7.66
C GLY A 298 -16.18 3.70 7.56
N GLN A 299 -15.06 3.59 6.85
CA GLN A 299 -14.41 2.31 6.55
C GLN A 299 -13.00 2.20 7.11
N LEU A 300 -12.11 3.13 6.78
CA LEU A 300 -10.69 3.08 7.17
C LEU A 300 -10.54 3.18 8.68
N ARG A 301 -11.17 4.17 9.33
CA ARG A 301 -11.07 4.43 10.76
C ARG A 301 -11.33 3.19 11.64
N PRO A 302 -12.47 2.49 11.52
CA PRO A 302 -12.69 1.29 12.31
C PRO A 302 -11.71 0.16 11.97
N CYS A 303 -11.31 -0.01 10.71
CA CYS A 303 -10.37 -1.06 10.29
C CYS A 303 -8.96 -0.82 10.84
N ALA A 304 -8.43 0.38 10.65
CA ALA A 304 -7.11 0.77 11.13
C ALA A 304 -7.01 0.67 12.66
N TRP A 305 -8.08 1.05 13.38
CA TRP A 305 -8.15 0.84 14.83
C TRP A 305 -8.12 -0.64 15.22
N THR A 306 -8.88 -1.51 14.54
CA THR A 306 -8.83 -2.95 14.80
C THR A 306 -7.43 -3.52 14.61
N VAL A 307 -6.68 -3.05 13.62
CA VAL A 307 -5.28 -3.47 13.44
C VAL A 307 -4.39 -3.01 14.59
N LEU A 308 -4.53 -1.76 15.04
CA LEU A 308 -3.82 -1.26 16.22
C LEU A 308 -4.17 -2.07 17.48
N GLU A 309 -5.44 -2.45 17.66
CA GLU A 309 -5.87 -3.33 18.76
C GLU A 309 -5.17 -4.69 18.71
N LEU A 310 -5.08 -5.31 17.52
CA LEU A 310 -4.37 -6.58 17.32
C LEU A 310 -2.86 -6.46 17.57
N ARG A 311 -2.30 -5.25 17.49
CA ARG A 311 -0.90 -4.94 17.81
C ARG A 311 -0.69 -4.54 19.28
N GLY A 312 -1.73 -4.64 20.11
CA GLY A 312 -1.65 -4.42 21.55
C GLY A 312 -2.09 -3.04 22.02
N ARG A 313 -2.60 -2.17 21.14
CA ARG A 313 -3.28 -0.95 21.58
C ARG A 313 -4.62 -1.31 22.24
N SER A 314 -5.06 -0.48 23.18
CA SER A 314 -6.34 -0.68 23.86
C SER A 314 -7.05 0.65 24.06
N GLY A 315 -8.37 0.60 24.22
CA GLY A 315 -9.20 1.78 24.44
C GLY A 315 -10.45 1.81 23.57
N ARG A 316 -11.06 3.00 23.49
CA ARG A 316 -12.19 3.27 22.58
C ARG A 316 -11.66 3.69 21.22
N LEU A 317 -12.47 3.49 20.17
CA LEU A 317 -12.18 3.98 18.83
C LEU A 317 -11.85 5.49 18.86
N PRO A 318 -10.59 5.90 18.60
CA PRO A 318 -10.19 7.30 18.69
C PRO A 318 -10.81 8.12 17.58
N GLU A 319 -10.87 9.45 17.77
CA GLU A 319 -11.14 10.41 16.70
C GLU A 319 -10.06 10.35 15.62
N ILE A 320 -10.37 10.82 14.41
CA ILE A 320 -9.48 10.68 13.24
C ILE A 320 -8.08 11.29 13.49
N ALA A 321 -8.01 12.46 14.11
CA ALA A 321 -6.72 13.10 14.41
C ALA A 321 -5.86 12.22 15.31
N SER A 322 -6.42 11.76 16.43
CA SER A 322 -5.73 10.87 17.35
C SER A 322 -5.41 9.50 16.72
N LEU A 323 -6.26 8.99 15.84
CA LEU A 323 -5.98 7.76 15.09
C LEU A 323 -4.74 7.95 14.20
N ARG A 324 -4.67 9.04 13.43
CA ARG A 324 -3.52 9.34 12.57
C ARG A 324 -2.22 9.39 13.36
N ASP A 325 -2.21 10.10 14.47
CA ASP A 325 -1.01 10.22 15.32
C ASP A 325 -0.57 8.86 15.87
N GLN A 326 -1.53 8.01 16.23
CA GLN A 326 -1.25 6.64 16.68
C GLN A 326 -0.74 5.73 15.56
N LEU A 327 -1.24 5.88 14.34
CA LEU A 327 -0.76 5.15 13.16
C LEU A 327 0.68 5.55 12.81
N VAL A 328 0.98 6.85 12.81
CA VAL A 328 2.34 7.37 12.59
C VAL A 328 3.28 6.88 13.70
N ALA A 329 2.85 6.94 14.95
CA ALA A 329 3.65 6.52 16.10
C ALA A 329 3.89 5.00 16.17
N ASP A 330 3.08 4.17 15.50
CA ASP A 330 3.34 2.73 15.40
C ASP A 330 4.58 2.43 14.54
N GLY A 331 4.88 3.28 13.55
CA GLY A 331 6.07 3.18 12.70
C GLY A 331 6.04 2.04 11.68
N HIS A 332 4.95 1.26 11.61
CA HIS A 332 4.82 0.22 10.58
C HIS A 332 4.43 0.83 9.22
N PRO A 333 5.12 0.51 8.10
CA PRO A 333 4.88 1.12 6.80
C PRO A 333 3.41 1.08 6.33
N VAL A 334 2.73 -0.07 6.49
CA VAL A 334 1.31 -0.19 6.13
C VAL A 334 0.39 0.73 6.96
N LEU A 335 0.71 0.96 8.24
CA LEU A 335 -0.07 1.89 9.06
C LEU A 335 0.27 3.34 8.73
N GLN A 336 1.49 3.61 8.28
CA GLN A 336 1.88 4.90 7.73
C GLN A 336 1.14 5.21 6.43
N ASP A 337 0.95 4.25 5.52
CA ASP A 337 0.12 4.43 4.31
C ASP A 337 -1.33 4.80 4.69
N ALA A 338 -1.90 4.10 5.67
CA ALA A 338 -3.23 4.42 6.20
C ALA A 338 -3.28 5.80 6.88
N ALA A 339 -2.18 6.24 7.52
CA ALA A 339 -2.09 7.57 8.12
C ALA A 339 -1.97 8.69 7.07
N GLN A 340 -1.29 8.44 5.95
CA GLN A 340 -1.18 9.37 4.82
C GLN A 340 -2.54 9.62 4.16
N ALA A 341 -3.41 8.60 4.14
CA ALA A 341 -4.78 8.73 3.66
C ALA A 341 -5.65 9.67 4.54
N ILE A 342 -5.21 9.98 5.77
CA ILE A 342 -5.89 10.89 6.68
C ILE A 342 -5.31 12.30 6.50
N LEU A 343 -5.99 13.09 5.67
CA LEU A 343 -5.64 14.47 5.37
C LEU A 343 -5.99 15.40 6.54
N PRO A 344 -5.00 16.11 7.12
CA PRO A 344 -5.23 17.01 8.25
C PRO A 344 -6.22 18.14 7.96
N ALA A 345 -6.25 18.65 6.73
CA ALA A 345 -7.07 19.81 6.36
C ALA A 345 -8.57 19.50 6.35
N VAL A 346 -8.97 18.33 5.85
CA VAL A 346 -10.39 17.96 5.70
C VAL A 346 -10.95 17.17 6.88
N ARG A 347 -10.11 16.81 7.86
CA ARG A 347 -10.49 15.97 9.01
C ARG A 347 -11.54 16.59 9.93
N ASN A 348 -11.61 17.94 9.99
CA ASN A 348 -12.52 18.68 10.89
C ASN A 348 -13.65 19.39 10.13
N GLY A 349 -13.46 19.75 8.86
CA GLY A 349 -14.47 20.47 8.05
C GLY A 349 -15.70 19.63 7.75
N ALA A 350 -15.51 18.32 7.58
CA ALA A 350 -16.60 17.39 7.31
C ALA A 350 -17.59 17.25 8.50
N ALA A 351 -17.20 17.67 9.71
CA ALA A 351 -18.05 17.66 10.90
C ALA A 351 -18.77 18.99 11.16
N HIS A 352 -18.34 20.10 10.52
CA HIS A 352 -18.81 21.45 10.82
C HIS A 352 -19.42 22.22 9.64
N GLU A 353 -19.59 21.59 8.47
CA GLU A 353 -20.28 22.13 7.26
C GLU A 353 -19.69 23.42 6.64
N ASP A 354 -18.80 24.12 7.33
CA ASP A 354 -18.14 25.34 6.85
C ASP A 354 -16.89 24.98 6.04
N PHE A 355 -17.08 24.73 4.75
CA PHE A 355 -15.97 24.71 3.81
C PHE A 355 -16.25 25.65 2.63
N GLU A 356 -15.18 26.24 2.11
CA GLU A 356 -15.20 27.14 0.97
C GLU A 356 -14.43 26.52 -0.19
N TRP A 357 -14.91 26.74 -1.41
CA TRP A 357 -14.23 26.32 -2.63
C TRP A 357 -13.54 27.53 -3.25
N ASP A 358 -12.21 27.48 -3.37
CA ASP A 358 -11.41 28.47 -4.08
C ASP A 358 -11.28 28.06 -5.54
N GLU A 359 -12.10 28.68 -6.40
CA GLU A 359 -12.12 28.41 -7.85
C GLU A 359 -10.79 28.77 -8.53
N ASP A 360 -10.10 29.81 -8.06
CA ASP A 360 -8.88 30.31 -8.72
C ASP A 360 -7.68 29.40 -8.49
N ARG A 361 -7.68 28.66 -7.37
CA ARG A 361 -6.57 27.79 -6.95
C ARG A 361 -6.92 26.31 -6.97
N GLU A 362 -8.17 25.96 -7.27
CA GLU A 362 -8.72 24.62 -7.18
C GLU A 362 -8.51 23.99 -5.78
N LEU A 363 -8.68 24.81 -4.73
CA LEU A 363 -8.48 24.39 -3.34
C LEU A 363 -9.79 24.28 -2.59
N ILE A 364 -9.84 23.30 -1.68
CA ILE A 364 -10.87 23.18 -0.66
C ILE A 364 -10.33 23.82 0.62
N CYS A 365 -11.03 24.83 1.12
CA CYS A 365 -10.70 25.56 2.34
C CYS A 365 -11.62 25.10 3.47
N VAL A 366 -11.04 24.69 4.59
CA VAL A 366 -11.74 24.23 5.79
C VAL A 366 -11.18 24.99 6.98
N GLY A 367 -11.88 26.04 7.42
CA GLY A 367 -11.34 26.98 8.40
C GLY A 367 -10.05 27.63 7.89
N GLU A 368 -8.94 27.43 8.59
CA GLU A 368 -7.62 27.94 8.19
C GLU A 368 -6.81 26.93 7.32
N ASP A 369 -7.27 25.68 7.24
CA ASP A 369 -6.59 24.64 6.50
C ASP A 369 -7.06 24.59 5.03
N THR A 370 -6.16 24.24 4.12
CA THR A 370 -6.47 24.09 2.69
C THR A 370 -5.95 22.76 2.16
N THR A 371 -6.63 22.19 1.17
CA THR A 371 -6.18 20.99 0.44
C THR A 371 -6.49 21.11 -1.04
N ALA A 372 -5.60 20.59 -1.89
CA ALA A 372 -5.88 20.46 -3.31
C ALA A 372 -6.87 19.31 -3.56
N VAL A 373 -7.59 19.38 -4.69
CA VAL A 373 -8.53 18.32 -5.11
C VAL A 373 -7.77 17.03 -5.40
N GLU A 374 -6.57 17.13 -5.95
CA GLU A 374 -5.66 16.02 -6.26
C GLU A 374 -5.24 15.29 -4.99
N ASP A 375 -4.86 16.03 -3.94
CA ASP A 375 -4.53 15.46 -2.63
C ASP A 375 -5.74 14.73 -2.01
N LEU A 376 -6.94 15.28 -2.20
CA LEU A 376 -8.18 14.65 -1.75
C LEU A 376 -8.46 13.34 -2.51
N ALA A 377 -8.25 13.32 -3.83
CA ALA A 377 -8.36 12.12 -4.64
C ALA A 377 -7.34 11.05 -4.20
N ASP A 378 -6.07 11.41 -4.06
CA ASP A 378 -4.99 10.54 -3.58
C ASP A 378 -5.34 9.95 -2.20
N GLY A 379 -5.81 10.80 -1.27
CA GLY A 379 -6.25 10.37 0.06
C GLY A 379 -7.41 9.37 0.02
N ILE A 380 -8.42 9.57 -0.83
CA ILE A 380 -9.54 8.64 -1.04
C ILE A 380 -9.04 7.29 -1.55
N GLU A 381 -8.18 7.29 -2.56
CA GLU A 381 -7.64 6.07 -3.17
C GLU A 381 -6.78 5.28 -2.19
N ARG A 382 -5.87 5.95 -1.47
CA ARG A 382 -5.06 5.33 -0.40
C ARG A 382 -5.95 4.74 0.68
N ALA A 383 -6.98 5.47 1.10
CA ALA A 383 -7.91 5.00 2.12
C ALA A 383 -8.67 3.76 1.65
N TYR A 384 -9.14 3.76 0.40
CA TYR A 384 -9.88 2.64 -0.19
C TYR A 384 -8.98 1.40 -0.33
N ALA A 385 -7.76 1.57 -0.85
CA ALA A 385 -6.78 0.50 -0.99
C ALA A 385 -6.38 -0.12 0.37
N SER A 386 -6.11 0.73 1.35
CA SER A 386 -5.77 0.32 2.72
C SER A 386 -6.94 -0.43 3.36
N TRP A 387 -8.15 0.13 3.29
CA TRP A 387 -9.35 -0.51 3.83
C TRP A 387 -9.61 -1.88 3.19
N TRP A 388 -9.56 -1.96 1.86
CA TRP A 388 -9.80 -3.21 1.14
C TRP A 388 -8.79 -4.28 1.55
N GLY A 389 -7.49 -3.97 1.51
CA GLY A 389 -6.46 -4.94 1.86
C GLY A 389 -6.56 -5.39 3.32
N LEU A 390 -6.92 -4.50 4.24
CA LEU A 390 -7.10 -4.86 5.65
C LEU A 390 -8.31 -5.76 5.93
N THR A 391 -9.30 -5.82 5.03
CA THR A 391 -10.58 -6.52 5.25
C THR A 391 -10.77 -7.79 4.44
N VAL A 392 -9.81 -8.16 3.59
CA VAL A 392 -9.92 -9.33 2.69
C VAL A 392 -9.86 -10.70 3.42
N HIS A 393 -9.58 -10.74 4.74
CA HIS A 393 -9.46 -11.96 5.58
C HIS A 393 -10.59 -12.12 6.61
#